data_AF-A0A2V7FNF9-F1
#
_entry.id   AF-A0A2V7FNF9-F1
#
_cell.length_a   1.000
_cell.length_b   1.000
_cell.length_c   1.000
_cell.angle_alpha   90.00
_cell.angle_beta   90.00
_cell.angle_gamma   90.00
#
_symmetry.space_group_name_H-M   'P 1'
#
loop_
_entity.id
_entity.type
_entity.pdbx_description
1 polymer ?
#
loop_
_entity_poly.entity_id
_entity_poly.type
_entity_poly.pdbx_seq_one_letter_code
_entity_poly.pdbx_strand_id
1 'polypeptide(L)' 'MGKGDIRTKRGKIFRGTYGNRRPKGKKRRKQAAEAAKTGKGEAT' A
#
# COMPACT_ATOMS: atom_id res chain seq x y z
N MET A 1 7.44 -1.29 13.44
CA MET A 1 6.04 -1.13 12.94
C MET A 1 5.14 -2.23 13.51
N GLY A 2 4.36 -1.93 14.55
CA GLY A 2 3.54 -2.90 15.29
C GLY A 2 2.04 -2.84 14.98
N LYS A 3 1.24 -3.60 15.71
CA LYS A 3 -0.24 -3.63 15.58
C LYS A 3 -0.92 -2.32 16.01
N GLY A 4 -0.30 -1.53 16.88
CA GLY A 4 -0.83 -0.24 17.33
C GLY A 4 -0.64 0.91 16.34
N ASP A 5 0.30 0.79 15.41
CA ASP A 5 0.65 1.90 14.51
C ASP A 5 -0.29 1.99 13.30
N ILE A 6 -1.16 2.99 13.34
CA ILE A 6 -2.21 3.27 12.34
C ILE A 6 -1.65 3.60 10.95
N ARG A 7 -0.39 4.03 10.86
CA ARG A 7 0.22 4.40 9.58
C ARG A 7 0.62 3.16 8.78
N THR A 8 0.66 1.99 9.42
CA THR A 8 1.21 0.76 8.86
C THR A 8 0.14 -0.17 8.31
N LYS A 9 0.53 -1.08 7.40
CA LYS A 9 -0.39 -2.11 6.90
C LYS A 9 -0.84 -3.03 8.04
N ARG A 10 0.06 -3.41 8.94
CA ARG A 10 -0.22 -4.28 10.10
C ARG A 10 -1.21 -3.62 11.08
N GLY A 11 -1.02 -2.35 11.43
CA GLY A 11 -1.95 -1.66 12.33
C GLY A 11 -3.32 -1.40 11.68
N LYS A 12 -3.37 -1.13 10.38
CA LYS A 12 -4.64 -1.06 9.64
C LYS A 12 -5.37 -2.40 9.54
N ILE A 13 -4.64 -3.52 9.48
CA ILE A 13 -5.26 -4.86 9.55
C ILE A 13 -5.85 -5.09 10.95
N PHE A 14 -5.07 -4.84 11.99
CA PHE A 14 -5.50 -5.07 13.37
C PHE A 14 -6.73 -4.24 13.76
N ARG A 15 -6.77 -2.97 13.36
CA ARG A 15 -7.93 -2.08 13.60
C ARG A 15 -9.07 -2.24 12.57
N GLY A 16 -8.91 -3.07 11.54
CA GLY A 16 -9.91 -3.25 10.48
C GLY A 16 -10.09 -2.07 9.51
N THR A 17 -9.29 -1.02 9.61
CA THR A 17 -9.43 0.20 8.80
C THR A 17 -8.69 0.14 7.46
N TYR A 18 -8.95 1.12 6.59
CA TYR A 18 -8.35 1.22 5.26
C TYR A 18 -7.54 2.52 5.08
N GLY A 19 -6.79 2.61 4.00
CA GLY A 19 -6.14 3.85 3.56
C GLY A 19 -4.93 3.55 2.69
N ASN A 20 -3.99 4.49 2.55
CA ASN A 20 -2.92 4.38 1.55
C ASN A 20 -2.14 3.06 1.64
N ARG A 21 -1.72 2.65 2.84
CA ARG A 21 -1.00 1.36 3.06
C ARG A 21 -1.88 0.11 3.11
N ARG A 22 -3.22 0.24 3.20
CA ARG A 22 -4.19 -0.87 3.12
C ARG A 22 -5.39 -0.44 2.26
N PRO A 23 -5.23 -0.38 0.93
CA PRO A 23 -6.30 0.08 0.03
C PRO A 23 -7.36 -1.00 -0.19
N LYS A 24 -8.63 -0.59 -0.41
CA LYS A 24 -9.72 -1.48 -0.88
C LYS A 24 -9.57 -1.77 -2.37
N GLY A 25 -10.07 -2.94 -2.81
CA GLY A 25 -9.94 -3.55 -4.14
C GLY A 25 -9.66 -2.60 -5.33
N LYS A 26 -10.52 -1.59 -5.57
CA LYS A 26 -10.34 -0.65 -6.70
C LYS A 26 -9.07 0.21 -6.58
N LYS A 27 -8.69 0.63 -5.37
CA LYS A 27 -7.46 1.42 -5.11
C LYS A 27 -6.18 0.58 -5.08
N ARG A 28 -6.28 -0.75 -4.88
CA ARG A 28 -5.13 -1.67 -5.00
C ARG A 28 -4.59 -1.74 -6.42
N ARG A 29 -5.50 -1.83 -7.41
CA ARG A 29 -5.12 -1.87 -8.84
C ARG A 29 -4.40 -0.61 -9.27
N LYS A 30 -4.82 0.56 -8.77
CA LYS A 30 -4.19 1.85 -9.11
C LYS A 30 -2.77 1.96 -8.56
N GLN A 31 -2.54 1.62 -7.30
CA GLN A 31 -1.20 1.65 -6.70
C GLN A 31 -0.25 0.59 -7.29
N ALA A 32 -0.74 -0.61 -7.61
CA ALA A 32 0.07 -1.63 -8.27
C ALA A 32 0.45 -1.22 -9.70
N ALA A 33 -0.46 -0.59 -10.44
CA ALA A 33 -0.20 -0.07 -11.78
C ALA A 33 0.75 1.13 -11.76
N GLU A 34 0.71 1.96 -10.72
CA GLU A 34 1.60 3.12 -10.55
C GLU A 34 3.01 2.68 -10.14
N ALA A 35 3.14 1.72 -9.22
CA ALA A 35 4.42 1.13 -8.85
C ALA A 35 5.09 0.35 -10.00
N ALA A 36 4.31 -0.23 -10.91
CA ALA A 36 4.83 -0.89 -12.11
C ALA A 36 5.33 0.09 -13.19
N LYS A 37 4.87 1.35 -13.17
CA LYS A 37 5.29 2.37 -14.15
C LYS A 37 6.62 3.03 -13.82
N THR A 38 6.98 3.09 -12.54
CA THR A 38 8.24 3.70 -12.08
C THR A 38 9.42 2.72 -12.00
N GLY A 39 9.21 1.42 -12.27
CA GLY A 39 10.27 0.39 -12.24
C GLY A 39 10.92 0.06 -13.59
N LYS A 40 10.65 0.80 -14.67
CA LYS A 40 11.24 0.56 -16.02
C LYS A 40 12.16 1.69 -16.47
N GLY A 41 12.99 2.19 -15.58
CA GLY A 41 13.94 3.25 -15.92
C GLY A 41 15.13 3.24 -14.97
N GLU A 42 15.93 2.17 -15.01
CA GLU A 42 17.32 2.15 -14.57
C GLU A 42 17.96 0.86 -15.08
N ALA A 43 18.39 0.92 -16.34
CA ALA A 43 19.32 -0.02 -16.95
C ALA A 43 20.25 0.82 -17.83
N THR A 44 21.26 1.44 -17.22
CA THR A 44 22.50 1.96 -17.81
C THR A 44 23.51 2.13 -16.69
#